data_AF-A0A8T5QP16-F1
#
_entry.id   AF-A0A8T5QP16-F1
#
_cell.length_a   1.000
_cell.length_b   1.000
_cell.length_c   1.000
_cell.angle_alpha   90.00
_cell.angle_beta   90.00
_cell.angle_gamma   90.00
#
_symmetry.space_group_name_H-M   'P 1'
#
loop_
_entity.id
_entity.type
_entity.pdbx_description
1 polymer ?
#
loop_
_entity_poly.entity_id
_entity_poly.type
_entity_poly.pdbx_seq_one_letter_code
_entity_poly.pdbx_strand_id
1 'polypeptide(L)'
;MYLSKIIANEKYSSEHYTDLEIVDSLYVEAIKFYEGDISEALLSLTFATLPFNKMPISLPILDVIIPLHLPSVQGELFITKRQHLPGMVYFDSKFKGGQDKDKVAHFFGNAFLTYNISIFNASKFLGLLVEMFESEFKVSHGIDFRDLQTNHLGELFGKSLKENKHIKPSNFFNVYSLFYFSYN
;
A
#
# COMPACT_ATOMS: atom_id res chain seq x y z
N MET A 1 -11.26 -8.86 3.74
CA MET A 1 -12.56 -8.39 4.27
C MET A 1 -12.45 -7.75 5.67
N TYR A 2 -11.78 -8.40 6.63
CA TYR A 2 -11.64 -7.88 8.01
C TYR A 2 -10.98 -6.49 8.07
N LEU A 3 -9.77 -6.34 7.54
CA LEU A 3 -9.05 -5.05 7.55
C LEU A 3 -9.80 -3.92 6.84
N SER A 4 -10.52 -4.23 5.75
CA SER A 4 -11.37 -3.23 5.07
C SER A 4 -12.51 -2.71 5.94
N LYS A 5 -13.06 -3.55 6.83
CA LYS A 5 -14.08 -3.13 7.81
C LYS A 5 -13.48 -2.25 8.91
N ILE A 6 -12.23 -2.53 9.31
CA ILE A 6 -11.49 -1.69 10.26
C ILE A 6 -11.26 -0.31 9.65
N ILE A 7 -10.74 -0.24 8.43
CA ILE A 7 -10.52 1.03 7.72
C ILE A 7 -11.83 1.80 7.56
N ALA A 8 -12.93 1.13 7.22
CA ALA A 8 -14.23 1.78 7.07
C ALA A 8 -14.84 2.26 8.40
N ASN A 9 -14.29 1.88 9.55
CA ASN A 9 -14.81 2.29 10.86
C ASN A 9 -14.37 3.72 11.19
N GLU A 10 -15.31 4.56 11.64
CA GLU A 10 -15.06 5.97 12.02
C GLU A 10 -14.01 6.15 13.12
N LYS A 11 -13.76 5.12 13.94
CA LYS A 11 -12.67 5.13 14.94
C LYS A 11 -11.30 5.34 14.30
N TYR A 12 -11.13 4.95 13.04
CA TYR A 12 -9.90 5.13 12.25
C TYR A 12 -10.04 6.31 11.29
N SER A 13 -10.80 7.35 11.68
CA SER A 13 -10.86 8.60 10.95
C SER A 13 -9.73 9.55 11.35
N SER A 14 -9.36 10.43 10.42
CA SER A 14 -8.39 11.50 10.61
C SER A 14 -8.81 12.55 11.67
N GLU A 15 -10.02 12.45 12.22
CA GLU A 15 -10.50 13.31 13.30
C GLU A 15 -9.92 12.93 14.67
N HIS A 16 -9.44 11.69 14.82
CA HIS A 16 -8.94 11.15 16.09
C HIS A 16 -7.47 10.80 16.06
N TYR A 17 -6.93 10.52 14.87
CA TYR A 17 -5.56 10.06 14.67
C TYR A 17 -4.98 10.70 13.42
N THR A 18 -3.66 10.90 13.40
CA THR A 18 -2.94 11.20 12.17
C THR A 18 -2.95 9.98 11.24
N ASP A 19 -2.82 10.21 9.94
CA ASP A 19 -2.80 9.11 8.97
C ASP A 19 -1.66 8.14 9.21
N LEU A 20 -0.51 8.59 9.74
CA LEU A 20 0.58 7.71 10.14
C LEU A 20 0.23 6.83 11.35
N GLU A 21 -0.48 7.36 12.34
CA GLU A 21 -0.97 6.58 13.47
C GLU A 21 -2.03 5.56 13.03
N ILE A 22 -2.85 5.91 12.03
CA ILE A 22 -3.80 4.97 11.41
C ILE A 22 -3.02 3.85 10.71
N VAL A 23 -2.00 4.15 9.90
CA VAL A 23 -1.16 3.13 9.24
C VAL A 23 -0.52 2.18 10.27
N ASP A 24 0.05 2.72 11.35
CA ASP A 24 0.62 1.91 12.43
C ASP A 24 -0.42 1.02 13.11
N SER A 25 -1.61 1.56 13.38
CA SER A 25 -2.69 0.83 14.02
C SER A 25 -3.22 -0.29 13.12
N LEU A 26 -3.37 -0.03 11.81
CA LEU A 26 -3.74 -1.04 10.82
C LEU A 26 -2.72 -2.17 10.77
N TYR A 27 -1.42 -1.83 10.82
CA TYR A 27 -0.35 -2.82 10.84
C TYR A 27 -0.41 -3.71 12.10
N VAL A 28 -0.58 -3.11 13.27
CA VAL A 28 -0.72 -3.85 14.55
C VAL A 28 -1.95 -4.76 14.54
N GLU A 29 -3.10 -4.25 14.08
CA GLU A 29 -4.33 -5.05 14.00
C GLU A 29 -4.21 -6.19 12.98
N ALA A 30 -3.51 -5.97 11.86
CA ALA A 30 -3.25 -7.03 10.88
C ALA A 30 -2.38 -8.14 11.46
N ILE A 31 -1.27 -7.79 12.12
CA ILE A 31 -0.42 -8.79 12.79
C ILE A 31 -1.21 -9.57 13.83
N LYS A 32 -2.03 -8.89 14.63
CA LYS A 32 -2.87 -9.53 15.64
C LYS A 32 -3.88 -10.49 15.00
N PHE A 33 -4.55 -10.07 13.93
CA PHE A 33 -5.52 -10.89 13.21
C PHE A 33 -4.91 -12.15 12.61
N TYR A 34 -3.67 -12.04 12.10
CA TYR A 34 -2.91 -13.15 11.55
C TYR A 34 -2.00 -13.85 12.57
N GLU A 35 -2.27 -13.68 13.87
CA GLU A 35 -1.58 -14.40 14.95
C GLU A 35 -0.03 -14.29 14.92
N GLY A 36 0.48 -13.14 14.46
CA GLY A 36 1.92 -12.90 14.34
C GLY A 36 2.52 -13.26 12.99
N ASP A 37 1.74 -13.79 12.04
CA ASP A 37 2.20 -13.99 10.66
C ASP A 37 2.31 -12.65 9.92
N ILE A 38 3.54 -12.13 9.89
CA ILE A 38 3.89 -10.87 9.24
C ILE A 38 3.67 -10.95 7.73
N SER A 39 3.90 -12.11 7.10
CA SER A 39 3.77 -12.25 5.66
C SER A 39 2.31 -12.05 5.22
N GLU A 40 1.40 -12.77 5.85
CA GLU A 40 -0.04 -12.66 5.60
C GLU A 40 -0.58 -11.27 5.98
N ALA A 41 -0.07 -10.69 7.07
CA ALA A 41 -0.42 -9.33 7.47
C ALA A 41 -0.04 -8.30 6.41
N LEU A 42 1.20 -8.34 5.91
CA LEU A 42 1.69 -7.41 4.87
C LEU A 42 0.90 -7.57 3.57
N LEU A 43 0.70 -8.80 3.10
CA LEU A 43 -0.08 -9.09 1.88
C LEU A 43 -1.51 -8.57 1.99
N SER A 44 -2.13 -8.80 3.14
CA SER A 44 -3.50 -8.39 3.39
C SER A 44 -3.63 -6.88 3.49
N LEU A 45 -2.63 -6.20 4.05
CA LEU A 45 -2.58 -4.74 4.09
C LEU A 45 -2.44 -4.16 2.69
N THR A 46 -1.60 -4.72 1.82
CA THR A 46 -1.47 -4.30 0.41
C THR A 46 -2.84 -4.19 -0.26
N PHE A 47 -3.67 -5.24 -0.19
CA PHE A 47 -4.99 -5.21 -0.81
C PHE A 47 -6.02 -4.41 -0.01
N ALA A 48 -5.94 -4.45 1.32
CA ALA A 48 -6.85 -3.70 2.17
C ALA A 48 -6.72 -2.20 1.98
N THR A 49 -5.54 -1.68 1.63
CA THR A 49 -5.28 -0.25 1.45
C THR A 49 -5.40 0.26 0.02
N LEU A 50 -5.70 -0.60 -0.96
CA LEU A 50 -5.95 -0.15 -2.34
C LEU A 50 -7.13 0.83 -2.42
N PRO A 51 -6.98 2.03 -3.03
CA PRO A 51 -8.07 3.01 -3.17
C PRO A 51 -8.99 2.73 -4.36
N PHE A 52 -8.70 1.70 -5.16
CA PHE A 52 -9.47 1.22 -6.31
C PHE A 52 -9.79 -0.28 -6.18
N ASN A 53 -10.85 -0.73 -6.84
CA ASN A 53 -11.24 -2.14 -6.93
C ASN A 53 -11.15 -2.69 -8.36
N LYS A 54 -10.74 -1.85 -9.30
CA LYS A 54 -10.49 -2.19 -10.69
C LYS A 54 -9.26 -1.44 -11.16
N MET A 55 -8.46 -2.08 -12.00
CA MET A 55 -7.33 -1.46 -12.65
C MET A 55 -7.41 -1.74 -14.16
N PRO A 56 -7.17 -0.74 -15.02
CA PRO A 56 -7.02 -0.98 -16.45
C PRO A 56 -5.78 -1.85 -16.69
N ILE A 57 -5.92 -2.93 -17.46
CA ILE A 57 -4.80 -3.73 -18.00
C ILE A 57 -4.76 -3.59 -19.51
N SER A 58 -3.61 -3.14 -20.02
CA SER A 58 -3.34 -3.11 -21.45
C SER A 58 -2.82 -4.47 -21.92
N LEU A 59 -3.56 -5.11 -22.83
CA LEU A 59 -3.06 -6.29 -23.55
C LEU A 59 -2.06 -5.84 -24.62
N PRO A 60 -0.74 -6.18 -24.50
CA PRO A 60 0.31 -5.60 -25.35
C PRO A 60 0.18 -5.86 -26.85
N ILE A 61 -0.62 -6.86 -27.24
CA ILE A 61 -0.72 -7.34 -28.62
C ILE A 61 -1.95 -6.74 -29.33
N LEU A 62 -2.97 -6.29 -28.59
CA LEU A 62 -4.27 -5.93 -29.15
C LEU A 62 -4.68 -4.47 -28.90
N ASP A 63 -3.88 -3.67 -28.19
CA ASP A 63 -4.24 -2.33 -27.73
C ASP A 63 -5.62 -2.27 -27.02
N VAL A 64 -6.06 -3.39 -26.45
CA VAL A 64 -7.31 -3.50 -25.70
C VAL A 64 -7.02 -3.25 -24.22
N ILE A 65 -7.78 -2.34 -23.62
CA ILE A 65 -7.77 -2.10 -22.17
C ILE A 65 -8.92 -2.91 -21.54
N ILE A 66 -8.58 -3.88 -20.70
CA ILE A 66 -9.55 -4.70 -19.96
C ILE A 66 -9.52 -4.31 -18.48
N PRO A 67 -10.67 -4.12 -17.81
CA PRO A 67 -10.70 -3.88 -16.38
C PRO A 67 -10.39 -5.18 -15.60
N LEU A 68 -9.21 -5.28 -15.00
CA LEU A 68 -8.93 -6.31 -14.01
C LEU A 68 -9.65 -5.96 -12.70
N HIS A 69 -10.42 -6.91 -12.19
CA HIS A 69 -11.07 -6.76 -10.89
C HIS A 69 -10.09 -7.22 -9.80
N LEU A 70 -9.79 -6.32 -8.87
CA LEU A 70 -8.87 -6.59 -7.78
C LEU A 70 -9.61 -7.21 -6.58
N PRO A 71 -8.92 -8.01 -5.75
CA PRO A 71 -9.49 -8.54 -4.52
C PRO A 71 -9.75 -7.38 -3.54
N SER A 72 -10.97 -6.84 -3.59
CA SER A 72 -11.41 -5.71 -2.77
C SER A 72 -12.87 -5.92 -2.33
N VAL A 73 -13.24 -5.25 -1.24
CA VAL A 73 -14.64 -5.13 -0.83
C VAL A 73 -15.44 -4.36 -1.90
N GLN A 74 -16.75 -4.56 -1.95
CA GLN A 74 -17.64 -3.94 -2.94
C GLN A 74 -18.73 -3.10 -2.26
N GLY A 75 -19.46 -2.31 -3.07
CA GLY A 75 -20.61 -1.53 -2.62
C GLY A 75 -20.24 -0.42 -1.63
N GLU A 76 -21.13 -0.15 -0.69
CA GLU A 76 -21.00 0.91 0.31
C GLU A 76 -19.74 0.77 1.17
N LEU A 77 -19.39 -0.46 1.57
CA LEU A 77 -18.18 -0.72 2.35
C LEU A 77 -16.90 -0.26 1.64
N PHE A 78 -16.84 -0.38 0.30
CA PHE A 78 -15.71 0.11 -0.48
C PHE A 78 -15.63 1.64 -0.48
N ILE A 79 -16.78 2.31 -0.61
CA ILE A 79 -16.88 3.77 -0.62
C ILE A 79 -16.41 4.33 0.72
N THR A 80 -16.93 3.79 1.83
CA THR A 80 -16.55 4.22 3.19
C THR A 80 -15.08 3.92 3.48
N LYS A 81 -14.61 2.70 3.17
CA LYS A 81 -13.19 2.34 3.28
C LYS A 81 -12.32 3.39 2.57
N ARG A 82 -12.64 3.69 1.31
CA ARG A 82 -11.84 4.62 0.48
C ARG A 82 -11.82 6.04 1.05
N GLN A 83 -12.91 6.50 1.67
CA GLN A 83 -12.96 7.80 2.34
C GLN A 83 -12.00 7.86 3.51
N HIS A 84 -11.95 6.81 4.33
CA HIS A 84 -11.12 6.71 5.53
C HIS A 84 -9.70 6.16 5.30
N LEU A 85 -9.32 5.84 4.05
CA LEU A 85 -7.96 5.41 3.76
C LEU A 85 -6.97 6.52 4.15
N PRO A 86 -5.88 6.19 4.88
CA PRO A 86 -4.81 7.13 5.15
C PRO A 86 -4.15 7.57 3.85
N GLY A 87 -3.84 8.85 3.78
CA GLY A 87 -3.30 9.50 2.59
C GLY A 87 -2.37 10.69 2.87
N MET A 88 -2.53 11.37 3.99
CA MET A 88 -1.62 12.39 4.49
C MET A 88 -0.39 11.76 5.17
N VAL A 89 0.28 10.87 4.44
CA VAL A 89 1.41 10.07 4.95
C VAL A 89 2.77 10.72 4.72
N TYR A 90 2.84 11.76 3.88
CA TYR A 90 4.00 12.61 3.70
C TYR A 90 3.70 14.04 4.12
N PHE A 91 4.75 14.77 4.52
CA PHE A 91 4.59 16.17 4.95
C PHE A 91 4.16 17.11 3.80
N ASP A 92 4.43 16.71 2.56
CA ASP A 92 4.05 17.40 1.32
C ASP A 92 2.87 16.70 0.59
N SER A 93 2.16 15.79 1.27
CA SER A 93 0.91 15.21 0.77
C SER A 93 -0.12 16.31 0.56
N LYS A 94 -0.72 16.34 -0.64
CA LYS A 94 -1.70 17.37 -0.99
C LYS A 94 -3.11 16.89 -0.66
N PHE A 95 -3.89 17.76 -0.01
CA PHE A 95 -5.29 17.48 0.27
C PHE A 95 -6.16 17.38 -1.01
N LYS A 96 -5.75 18.07 -2.08
CA LYS A 96 -6.41 18.02 -3.40
C LYS A 96 -5.73 16.95 -4.27
N GLY A 97 -6.51 16.02 -4.80
CA GLY A 97 -6.08 15.00 -5.76
C GLY A 97 -5.62 13.70 -5.12
N GLY A 98 -6.57 12.85 -4.68
CA GLY A 98 -6.29 11.47 -4.29
C GLY A 98 -5.53 11.25 -2.97
N GLN A 99 -4.97 12.30 -2.37
CA GLN A 99 -4.29 12.29 -1.06
C GLN A 99 -3.24 11.17 -0.94
N ASP A 100 -2.47 10.79 -1.96
CA ASP A 100 -1.45 9.72 -1.83
C ASP A 100 -1.97 8.39 -1.22
N LYS A 101 -3.28 8.10 -1.28
CA LYS A 101 -3.90 6.94 -0.60
C LYS A 101 -3.38 5.60 -1.13
N ASP A 102 -3.02 5.57 -2.41
CA ASP A 102 -2.36 4.47 -3.10
C ASP A 102 -0.95 4.18 -2.53
N LYS A 103 -0.25 5.20 -2.01
CA LYS A 103 1.12 5.03 -1.48
C LYS A 103 1.16 4.06 -0.31
N VAL A 104 0.10 3.96 0.49
CA VAL A 104 0.04 2.98 1.57
C VAL A 104 -0.02 1.54 1.03
N ALA A 105 -0.70 1.31 -0.10
CA ALA A 105 -0.70 0.00 -0.77
C ALA A 105 0.67 -0.33 -1.37
N HIS A 106 1.33 0.64 -2.01
CA HIS A 106 2.69 0.51 -2.55
C HIS A 106 3.69 0.15 -1.45
N PHE A 107 3.63 0.85 -0.32
CA PHE A 107 4.50 0.61 0.84
C PHE A 107 4.38 -0.83 1.33
N PHE A 108 3.16 -1.30 1.62
CA PHE A 108 2.96 -2.66 2.13
C PHE A 108 3.25 -3.74 1.08
N GLY A 109 2.96 -3.48 -0.20
CA GLY A 109 3.30 -4.39 -1.30
C GLY A 109 4.80 -4.65 -1.40
N ASN A 110 5.62 -3.59 -1.40
CA ASN A 110 7.08 -3.73 -1.46
C ASN A 110 7.67 -4.31 -0.17
N ALA A 111 7.07 -4.00 0.98
CA ALA A 111 7.41 -4.64 2.24
C ALA A 111 7.14 -6.15 2.21
N PHE A 112 5.97 -6.58 1.73
CA PHE A 112 5.62 -7.99 1.55
C PHE A 112 6.62 -8.70 0.65
N LEU A 113 6.92 -8.12 -0.51
CA LEU A 113 7.88 -8.69 -1.45
C LEU A 113 9.24 -8.88 -0.78
N THR A 114 9.80 -7.82 -0.22
CA THR A 114 11.14 -7.84 0.36
C THR A 114 11.23 -8.77 1.59
N TYR A 115 10.19 -8.79 2.41
CA TYR A 115 10.08 -9.70 3.54
C TYR A 115 10.13 -11.17 3.09
N ASN A 116 9.46 -11.51 1.98
CA ASN A 116 9.29 -12.88 1.53
C ASN A 116 10.31 -13.38 0.49
N ILE A 117 11.02 -12.51 -0.23
CA ILE A 117 11.90 -12.88 -1.37
C ILE A 117 13.03 -13.89 -1.03
N SER A 118 13.27 -14.24 0.24
CA SER A 118 14.13 -15.37 0.62
C SER A 118 13.46 -16.76 0.55
N ILE A 119 12.14 -16.85 0.34
CA ILE A 119 11.34 -18.09 0.44
C ILE A 119 10.56 -18.29 -0.88
N PHE A 120 10.65 -19.49 -1.46
CA PHE A 120 10.27 -19.86 -2.83
C PHE A 120 8.79 -19.66 -3.24
N ASN A 121 8.56 -19.65 -4.56
CA ASN A 121 7.28 -19.50 -5.32
C ASN A 121 6.68 -18.09 -5.48
N ALA A 122 7.49 -17.06 -5.26
CA ALA A 122 7.15 -15.67 -5.56
C ALA A 122 6.89 -15.38 -7.05
N SER A 123 7.31 -16.23 -8.00
CA SER A 123 7.27 -15.91 -9.44
C SER A 123 5.88 -15.68 -10.02
N LYS A 124 4.87 -16.45 -9.62
CA LYS A 124 3.49 -16.29 -10.13
C LYS A 124 2.80 -15.05 -9.57
N PHE A 125 3.11 -14.70 -8.32
CA PHE A 125 2.57 -13.52 -7.66
C PHE A 125 3.33 -12.24 -8.02
N LEU A 126 4.67 -12.33 -8.14
CA LEU A 126 5.51 -11.32 -8.76
C LEU A 126 5.09 -11.08 -10.20
N GLY A 127 4.69 -12.10 -10.96
CA GLY A 127 4.12 -11.93 -12.30
C GLY A 127 2.88 -11.05 -12.28
N LEU A 128 1.90 -11.37 -11.43
CA LEU A 128 0.69 -10.53 -11.27
C LEU A 128 0.99 -9.12 -10.76
N LEU A 129 1.95 -8.96 -9.84
CA LEU A 129 2.36 -7.65 -9.34
C LEU A 129 3.14 -6.84 -10.38
N VAL A 130 4.06 -7.46 -11.11
CA VAL A 130 4.82 -6.81 -12.20
C VAL A 130 3.86 -6.38 -13.30
N GLU A 131 2.92 -7.24 -13.71
CA GLU A 131 1.86 -6.87 -14.65
C GLU A 131 1.00 -5.71 -14.11
N MET A 132 0.72 -5.70 -12.80
CA MET A 132 -0.03 -4.62 -12.16
C MET A 132 0.73 -3.30 -12.20
N PHE A 133 2.01 -3.31 -11.81
CA PHE A 133 2.90 -2.15 -11.85
C PHE A 133 3.13 -1.66 -13.29
N GLU A 134 3.43 -2.53 -14.25
CA GLU A 134 3.65 -2.16 -15.65
C GLU A 134 2.42 -1.48 -16.26
N SER A 135 1.21 -1.96 -15.92
CA SER A 135 -0.01 -1.34 -16.42
C SER A 135 -0.25 0.03 -15.78
N GLU A 136 -0.01 0.20 -14.49
CA GLU A 136 -0.06 1.52 -13.85
C GLU A 136 0.95 2.48 -14.48
N PHE A 137 2.21 2.05 -14.70
CA PHE A 137 3.24 2.85 -15.37
C PHE A 137 2.86 3.25 -16.81
N LYS A 138 2.20 2.35 -17.57
CA LYS A 138 1.69 2.68 -18.92
C LYS A 138 0.55 3.70 -18.87
N VAL A 139 -0.28 3.64 -17.84
CA VAL A 139 -1.46 4.50 -17.70
C VAL A 139 -1.13 5.86 -17.07
N SER A 140 -0.13 5.94 -16.19
CA SER A 140 0.27 7.16 -15.46
C SER A 140 0.99 8.21 -16.33
N HIS A 141 1.28 7.93 -17.61
CA HIS A 141 1.98 8.83 -18.53
C HIS A 141 3.37 9.32 -18.05
N GLY A 142 3.97 8.66 -17.05
CA GLY A 142 5.27 9.04 -16.51
C GLY A 142 5.63 8.31 -15.21
N ILE A 143 6.90 8.39 -14.83
CA ILE A 143 7.40 7.91 -13.54
C ILE A 143 6.94 8.89 -12.47
N ASP A 144 6.10 8.45 -11.54
CA ASP A 144 5.85 9.18 -10.29
C ASP A 144 7.04 8.94 -9.34
N PHE A 145 7.87 9.94 -9.14
CA PHE A 145 9.01 9.86 -8.22
C PHE A 145 8.58 9.52 -6.78
N ARG A 146 7.37 9.93 -6.39
CA ARG A 146 6.84 9.63 -5.06
C ARG A 146 6.57 8.14 -4.93
N ASP A 147 6.05 7.48 -5.97
CA ASP A 147 5.87 6.01 -5.97
C ASP A 147 7.20 5.28 -5.80
N LEU A 148 8.25 5.71 -6.49
CA LEU A 148 9.58 5.11 -6.33
C LEU A 148 10.10 5.25 -4.90
N GLN A 149 9.93 6.42 -4.29
CA GLN A 149 10.31 6.65 -2.89
C GLN A 149 9.48 5.77 -1.95
N THR A 150 8.17 5.73 -2.12
CA THR A 150 7.27 4.87 -1.34
C THR A 150 7.65 3.39 -1.43
N ASN A 151 7.95 2.92 -2.64
CA ASN A 151 8.38 1.54 -2.88
C ASN A 151 9.65 1.24 -2.08
N HIS A 152 10.66 2.11 -2.18
CA HIS A 152 11.91 1.95 -1.45
C HIS A 152 11.72 1.97 0.08
N LEU A 153 10.85 2.83 0.61
CA LEU A 153 10.52 2.83 2.04
C LEU A 153 9.87 1.51 2.48
N GLY A 154 9.01 0.94 1.64
CA GLY A 154 8.43 -0.38 1.84
C GLY A 154 9.49 -1.49 1.85
N GLU A 155 10.44 -1.47 0.92
CA GLU A 155 11.56 -2.41 0.89
C GLU A 155 12.39 -2.35 2.18
N LEU A 156 12.76 -1.14 2.61
CA LEU A 156 13.52 -0.92 3.85
C LEU A 156 12.76 -1.48 5.06
N PHE A 157 11.46 -1.18 5.17
CA PHE A 157 10.61 -1.70 6.24
C PHE A 157 10.55 -3.24 6.21
N GLY A 158 10.26 -3.83 5.06
CA GLY A 158 10.21 -5.29 4.88
C GLY A 158 11.52 -6.00 5.22
N LYS A 159 12.67 -5.38 4.90
CA LYS A 159 13.98 -5.89 5.27
C LYS A 159 14.22 -5.81 6.78
N SER A 160 13.95 -4.65 7.38
CA SER A 160 14.14 -4.42 8.81
C SER A 160 13.24 -5.30 9.70
N LEU A 161 12.08 -5.71 9.19
CA LEU A 161 11.18 -6.64 9.90
C LEU A 161 11.78 -8.02 10.17
N LYS A 162 12.81 -8.43 9.41
CA LYS A 162 13.54 -9.67 9.65
C LYS A 162 14.40 -9.61 10.92
N GLU A 163 14.85 -8.41 11.28
CA GLU A 163 15.73 -8.15 12.42
C GLU A 163 14.93 -7.71 13.65
N ASN A 164 13.91 -6.86 13.47
CA ASN A 164 13.07 -6.37 14.54
C ASN A 164 11.60 -6.33 14.11
N LYS A 165 10.78 -7.22 14.67
CA LYS A 165 9.34 -7.35 14.36
C LYS A 165 8.47 -6.23 14.95
N HIS A 166 9.01 -5.40 15.83
CA HIS A 166 8.27 -4.35 16.55
C HIS A 166 8.41 -2.96 15.93
N ILE A 167 9.17 -2.83 14.84
CA ILE A 167 9.25 -1.57 14.08
C ILE A 167 7.88 -1.21 13.49
N LYS A 168 7.61 0.09 13.39
CA LYS A 168 6.33 0.60 12.89
C LYS A 168 6.47 1.18 11.48
N PRO A 169 5.45 1.06 10.62
CA PRO A 169 5.43 1.69 9.30
C PRO A 169 5.76 3.19 9.32
N SER A 170 5.22 3.93 10.29
CA SER A 170 5.42 5.38 10.43
C SER A 170 6.90 5.76 10.58
N ASN A 171 7.73 4.87 11.17
CA ASN A 171 9.16 5.10 11.28
C ASN A 171 9.81 5.26 9.91
N PHE A 172 9.30 4.59 8.87
CA PHE A 172 9.83 4.62 7.51
C PHE A 172 9.20 5.74 6.68
N PHE A 173 7.89 5.98 6.82
CA PHE A 173 7.27 7.17 6.20
C PHE A 173 7.96 8.47 6.64
N ASN A 174 8.37 8.58 7.91
CA ASN A 174 9.09 9.75 8.40
C ASN A 174 10.49 9.92 7.78
N VAL A 175 11.13 8.85 7.31
CA VAL A 175 12.43 8.92 6.60
C VAL A 175 12.29 9.65 5.26
N TYR A 176 11.10 9.67 4.66
CA TYR A 176 10.82 10.45 3.44
C TYR A 176 11.27 11.90 3.56
N SER A 177 11.07 12.52 4.72
CA SER A 177 11.50 13.90 4.96
C SER A 177 12.98 14.10 4.68
N LEU A 178 13.83 13.14 5.03
CA LEU A 178 15.28 13.19 4.79
C LEU A 178 15.62 13.07 3.30
N PHE A 179 14.92 12.20 2.56
CA PHE A 179 15.13 12.06 1.12
C PHE A 179 14.66 13.30 0.35
N TYR A 180 13.50 13.84 0.71
CA TYR A 180 12.95 15.02 0.06
C TYR A 180 13.93 16.20 0.10
N PHE A 181 14.56 16.48 1.25
CA PHE A 181 15.53 17.58 1.38
C PHE A 181 16.92 17.27 0.82
N SER A 182 17.24 16.01 0.51
CA SER A 182 18.53 15.65 -0.08
C SER A 182 18.55 15.75 -1.60
N TYR A 183 17.38 15.70 -2.25
CA TYR A 183 17.25 15.67 -3.71
C TYR A 183 16.52 16.88 -4.30
N ASN A 184 16.02 17.79 -3.46
CA ASN A 184 15.49 19.11 -3.83
C ASN A 184 16.41 20.22 -3.30
#